data_AF-A0A9E5YNF5-F1
#
_entry.id   AF-A0A9E5YNF5-F1
#
_cell.length_a   1.000
_cell.length_b   1.000
_cell.length_c   1.000
_cell.angle_alpha   90.00
_cell.angle_beta   90.00
_cell.angle_gamma   90.00
#
_symmetry.space_group_name_H-M   'P 1'
#
loop_
_entity.id
_entity.type
_entity.pdbx_description
1 polymer ?
#
loop_
_entity_poly.entity_id
_entity_poly.type
_entity_poly.pdbx_seq_one_letter_code
_entity_poly.pdbx_strand_id
1 'polypeptide(L)' 'ETDAPYLAPVPERNQTRRNEPAFVRTIMLKLAQVRNENPEDLSTKIWENTCRLFGIDAY' A
#
# COMPACT_ATOMS: atom_id res chain seq x y z
N GLU A 1 -4.23 0.79 0.46
CA GLU A 1 -4.48 1.58 1.70
C GLU A 1 -4.25 0.71 2.94
N THR A 2 -4.26 1.30 4.13
CA THR A 2 -4.12 0.57 5.41
C THR A 2 -5.39 0.57 6.26
N ASP A 3 -6.25 1.59 6.15
CA ASP A 3 -7.37 1.82 7.07
C ASP A 3 -6.92 1.96 8.55
N ALA A 4 -5.75 2.58 8.74
CA ALA A 4 -5.24 2.87 10.07
C ALA A 4 -6.23 3.75 10.87
N PRO A 5 -6.49 3.43 12.15
CA PRO A 5 -5.67 2.58 13.04
C PRO A 5 -6.05 1.09 13.09
N TYR A 6 -6.94 0.62 12.22
CA TYR A 6 -7.47 -0.74 12.23
C TYR A 6 -6.79 -1.65 11.21
N LEU A 7 -7.02 -2.97 11.30
CA LEU A 7 -6.61 -3.96 10.28
C LEU A 7 -5.09 -4.03 10.01
N ALA A 8 -4.27 -4.09 11.06
CA ALA A 8 -2.83 -4.24 10.91
C ALA A 8 -2.49 -5.45 9.98
N PRO A 9 -1.66 -5.26 8.94
CA PRO A 9 -1.27 -6.33 8.04
C PRO A 9 -0.32 -7.31 8.72
N VAL A 10 -0.20 -8.51 8.17
CA VAL A 10 0.82 -9.50 8.60
C VAL A 10 2.12 -9.18 7.84
N PRO A 11 3.30 -9.12 8.50
CA PRO A 11 3.59 -9.60 9.86
C PRO A 11 3.46 -8.57 10.99
N GLU A 12 3.22 -7.29 10.72
CA GLU A 12 3.17 -6.22 11.73
C GLU A 12 2.11 -6.47 12.81
N ARG A 13 1.00 -7.12 12.44
CA ARG A 13 -0.06 -7.57 13.35
C ARG A 13 0.44 -8.47 14.48
N ASN A 14 1.56 -9.16 14.28
CA ASN A 14 2.18 -10.01 15.30
C ASN A 14 2.93 -9.18 16.36
N GLN A 15 3.29 -7.93 16.06
CA GLN A 15 4.03 -7.03 16.95
C GLN A 15 3.10 -5.96 17.55
N THR A 16 2.18 -5.41 16.75
CA THR A 16 1.23 -4.37 17.18
C THR A 16 -0.17 -4.66 16.66
N ARG A 17 -1.18 -4.41 17.51
CA ARG A 17 -2.59 -4.45 17.07
C ARG A 17 -3.01 -3.19 16.32
N ARG A 18 -2.32 -2.07 16.56
CA ARG A 18 -2.61 -0.79 15.90
C ARG A 18 -1.94 -0.76 14.54
N ASN A 19 -2.72 -0.48 13.51
CA ASN A 19 -2.21 -0.26 12.17
C ASN A 19 -1.70 1.18 12.02
N GLU A 20 -0.74 1.37 11.13
CA GLU A 20 -0.10 2.64 10.87
C GLU A 20 -0.03 2.88 9.35
N PRO A 21 -0.14 4.12 8.86
CA PRO A 21 -0.01 4.43 7.43
C PRO A 21 1.27 3.88 6.79
N ALA A 22 2.36 3.80 7.56
CA ALA A 22 3.64 3.26 7.09
C ALA A 22 3.56 1.78 6.65
N PHE A 23 2.58 1.01 7.15
CA PHE A 23 2.42 -0.40 6.80
C PHE A 23 1.79 -0.60 5.40
N VAL A 24 1.44 0.47 4.69
CA VAL A 24 0.94 0.40 3.30
C VAL A 24 1.96 -0.27 2.37
N ARG A 25 3.27 -0.14 2.68
CA ARG A 25 4.35 -0.82 1.94
C ARG A 25 4.19 -2.33 1.98
N THR A 26 3.87 -2.92 3.14
CA THR A 26 3.69 -4.37 3.30
C THR A 26 2.52 -4.87 2.46
N ILE A 27 1.43 -4.11 2.41
CA ILE A 27 0.25 -4.40 1.58
C ILE A 27 0.61 -4.31 0.10
N MET A 28 1.34 -3.27 -0.32
CA MET A 28 1.78 -3.11 -1.72
C MET A 28 2.69 -4.26 -2.16
N LEU A 29 3.68 -4.65 -1.34
CA LEU A 29 4.56 -5.77 -1.65
C LEU A 29 3.79 -7.10 -1.74
N LYS A 30 2.81 -7.31 -0.86
CA LYS A 30 1.97 -8.51 -0.92
C LYS A 30 1.11 -8.51 -2.19
N LEU A 31 0.57 -7.35 -2.58
CA LEU A 31 -0.20 -7.19 -3.81
C LEU A 31 0.65 -7.50 -5.05
N ALA A 32 1.87 -6.97 -5.12
CA ALA A 32 2.82 -7.25 -6.20
C ALA A 32 3.10 -8.75 -6.31
N GLN A 33 3.36 -9.42 -5.18
CA GLN A 33 3.56 -10.87 -5.15
C GLN A 33 2.35 -11.65 -5.69
N VAL A 34 1.13 -11.31 -5.23
CA VAL A 34 -0.11 -12.03 -5.63
C VAL A 34 -0.42 -11.80 -7.11
N ARG A 35 -0.10 -10.63 -7.64
CA ARG A 35 -0.33 -10.28 -9.05
C ARG A 35 0.81 -10.67 -9.99
N ASN A 36 1.92 -11.18 -9.45
CA ASN A 36 3.15 -11.43 -10.19
C ASN A 36 3.61 -10.19 -10.99
N GLU A 37 3.52 -9.01 -10.36
CA GLU A 37 3.95 -7.73 -10.92
C GLU A 37 5.23 -7.24 -10.22
N ASN A 38 6.06 -6.50 -10.94
CA ASN A 38 7.19 -5.81 -10.35
C ASN A 38 6.68 -4.73 -9.34
N PRO A 39 7.24 -4.64 -8.12
CA PRO A 39 6.78 -3.68 -7.11
C PRO A 39 6.99 -2.21 -7.49
N GLU A 40 8.08 -1.87 -8.17
CA GLU A 40 8.35 -0.51 -8.65
C GLU A 40 7.28 -0.09 -9.67
N ASP A 41 7.03 -0.92 -10.69
CA ASP A 41 6.01 -0.64 -11.71
C ASP A 41 4.61 -0.53 -11.11
N LEU A 42 4.27 -1.44 -10.18
CA LEU A 42 2.98 -1.40 -9.49
C LEU A 42 2.83 -0.12 -8.65
N SER A 43 3.91 0.32 -8.00
CA SER A 43 3.88 1.55 -7.21
C SER A 43 3.63 2.79 -8.07
N THR A 44 4.24 2.87 -9.26
CA THR A 44 4.00 3.91 -10.26
C THR A 44 2.54 3.92 -10.69
N LYS A 45 1.99 2.75 -11.06
CA LYS A 45 0.57 2.63 -11.45
C LYS A 45 -0.38 3.07 -10.33
N ILE A 46 -0.09 2.66 -9.08
CA ILE A 46 -0.91 3.05 -7.93
C ILE A 46 -0.86 4.57 -7.72
N TRP A 47 0.33 5.17 -7.84
CA TRP A 47 0.51 6.61 -7.74
C TRP A 47 -0.27 7.37 -8.83
N GLU A 48 -0.09 7.01 -10.10
CA GLU A 48 -0.80 7.61 -11.23
C GLU A 48 -2.32 7.48 -11.08
N ASN A 49 -2.80 6.32 -10.66
CA ASN A 49 -4.23 6.09 -10.39
C ASN A 49 -4.75 6.99 -9.27
N THR A 50 -3.98 7.15 -8.20
CA THR A 50 -4.32 8.01 -7.06
C THR A 50 -4.37 9.48 -7.51
N CYS A 51 -3.34 9.95 -8.22
CA CYS A 51 -3.28 11.29 -8.78
C CYS A 51 -4.47 11.59 -9.68
N ARG A 52 -4.79 10.70 -10.62
CA ARG A 52 -5.95 10.84 -11.51
C ARG A 52 -7.28 10.86 -10.76
N LEU A 53 -7.45 9.98 -9.76
CA LEU A 53 -8.69 9.87 -9.00
C LEU A 53 -8.95 11.10 -8.13
N PHE A 54 -7.91 11.65 -7.49
CA PHE A 54 -8.02 12.76 -6.56
C PHE A 54 -7.65 14.13 -7.15
N GLY A 55 -7.28 14.18 -8.44
CA GLY A 55 -6.87 15.43 -9.10
C GLY A 55 -5.59 16.03 -8.54
N ILE A 56 -4.60 15.18 -8.22
CA ILE A 56 -3.28 15.59 -7.71
C ILE A 56 -2.30 15.62 -8.88
N ASP A 57 -1.54 16.71 -9.01
CA ASP A 57 -0.47 16.80 -10.01
C ASP A 57 0.65 15.80 -9.68
N ALA A 58 0.92 14.88 -10.61
CA ALA A 58 2.03 13.96 -10.51
C ALA A 58 3.34 14.70 -10.85
N TYR A 59 4.35 14.54 -10.00
CA TYR A 59 5.69 15.12 -10.17
C TYR A 59 6.59 14.23 -11.02
#